data_AF-A0A847VZ85-F1
#
_entry.id   AF-A0A847VZ85-F1
#
_cell.length_a   1.000
_cell.length_b   1.000
_cell.length_c   1.000
_cell.angle_alpha   90.00
_cell.angle_beta   90.00
_cell.angle_gamma   90.00
#
_symmetry.space_group_name_H-M   'P 1'
#
loop_
_entity.id
_entity.type
_entity.pdbx_description
1 polymer ?
#
loop_
_entity_poly.entity_id
_entity_poly.type
_entity_poly.pdbx_seq_one_letter_code
_entity_poly.pdbx_strand_id
1 'polypeptide(L)'
;IGDVSSILPVLLFNTGGYEGTYHGIDLHVSDEEAAYILPAKIFALTAYNLLKNNASEAKKLINNFKPLFTKEEYISYKHSLFSKLRIEPTGII
;
A
#
# COMPACT_ATOMS: atom_id res chain seq x y z
N ILE A 1 1.24 -2.11 3.15
CA ILE A 1 0.21 -1.04 3.19
C ILE A 1 0.26 -0.26 4.52
N GLY A 2 0.34 -0.92 5.67
CA GLY A 2 0.29 -0.27 7.00
C GLY A 2 1.25 0.91 7.22
N ASP A 3 2.47 0.80 6.68
CA ASP A 3 3.50 1.83 6.76
C ASP A 3 3.08 3.17 6.17
N VAL A 4 2.61 3.17 4.91
CA VAL A 4 2.22 4.41 4.22
C VAL A 4 0.93 4.97 4.81
N SER A 5 -0.02 4.11 5.20
CA SER A 5 -1.27 4.53 5.85
C SER A 5 -1.07 5.13 7.24
N SER A 6 0.12 5.00 7.83
CA SER A 6 0.42 5.62 9.12
C SER A 6 0.73 7.12 9.01
N ILE A 7 1.11 7.60 7.81
CA ILE A 7 1.53 8.99 7.56
C ILE A 7 0.68 9.72 6.51
N LEU A 8 -0.06 9.00 5.65
CA LEU A 8 -0.89 9.55 4.58
C LEU A 8 -2.20 8.78 4.43
N PRO A 9 -3.28 9.40 3.88
CA PRO A 9 -4.46 8.65 3.50
C PRO A 9 -4.11 7.68 2.36
N VAL A 10 -4.42 6.39 2.55
CA VAL A 10 -4.18 5.34 1.55
C VAL A 10 -5.49 4.64 1.25
N LEU A 11 -5.80 4.50 -0.04
CA LEU A 11 -6.85 3.63 -0.52
C LEU A 11 -6.25 2.27 -0.89
N LEU A 12 -6.67 1.22 -0.19
CA LEU A 12 -6.42 -0.15 -0.58
C LEU A 12 -7.68 -0.71 -1.24
N PHE A 13 -7.51 -1.34 -2.39
CA PHE A 13 -8.53 -2.19 -2.96
C PHE A 13 -7.89 -3.47 -3.49
N ASN A 14 -8.70 -4.51 -3.56
CA ASN A 14 -8.32 -5.79 -4.15
C ASN A 14 -9.27 -6.05 -5.31
N THR A 15 -8.74 -6.61 -6.39
CA THR A 15 -9.52 -7.09 -7.53
C THR A 15 -9.38 -8.60 -7.65
N GLY A 16 -10.37 -9.22 -8.29
CA GLY A 16 -10.36 -10.66 -8.56
C GLY A 16 -9.60 -11.01 -9.84
N GLY A 17 -9.98 -12.13 -10.46
CA GLY A 17 -9.40 -12.62 -11.71
C GLY A 17 -8.19 -13.54 -11.52
N TYR A 18 -7.99 -14.05 -10.31
CA TYR A 18 -6.93 -15.00 -9.99
C TYR A 18 -7.51 -16.24 -9.30
N GLU A 19 -6.94 -17.39 -9.60
CA GLU A 19 -7.21 -18.68 -8.95
C GLU A 19 -5.91 -19.30 -8.43
N GLY A 20 -6.02 -20.14 -7.40
CA GLY A 20 -4.89 -20.75 -6.70
C GLY A 20 -4.58 -20.09 -5.35
N THR A 21 -3.51 -20.54 -4.70
CA THR A 21 -3.12 -20.07 -3.37
C THR A 21 -2.40 -18.73 -3.44
N TYR A 22 -2.79 -17.76 -2.62
CA TYR A 22 -2.05 -16.50 -2.49
C TYR A 22 -0.60 -16.78 -2.06
N HIS A 23 0.37 -16.27 -2.83
CA HIS A 23 1.81 -16.58 -2.71
C HIS A 23 2.22 -18.03 -3.04
N GLY A 24 1.32 -18.83 -3.61
CA GLY A 24 1.60 -20.18 -4.10
C GLY A 24 2.08 -20.20 -5.55
N ILE A 25 2.70 -21.32 -5.95
CA ILE A 25 3.13 -21.57 -7.34
C ILE A 25 1.95 -21.83 -8.29
N ASP A 26 0.80 -22.17 -7.74
CA ASP A 26 -0.45 -22.45 -8.44
C ASP A 26 -1.27 -21.18 -8.76
N LEU A 27 -0.84 -20.02 -8.27
CA LEU A 27 -1.51 -18.76 -8.53
C LEU A 27 -1.39 -18.38 -10.01
N HIS A 28 -2.53 -18.24 -10.67
CA HIS A 28 -2.59 -17.82 -12.07
C HIS A 28 -3.81 -16.93 -12.32
N VAL A 29 -3.80 -16.22 -13.45
CA VAL A 29 -4.93 -15.40 -13.88
C VAL A 29 -6.00 -16.30 -14.49
N SER A 30 -7.22 -16.22 -13.98
CA SER A 30 -8.39 -16.96 -14.47
C SER A 30 -9.38 -16.08 -15.23
N ASP A 31 -9.36 -14.77 -15.03
CA ASP A 31 -10.19 -13.79 -15.74
C ASP A 31 -9.39 -12.48 -15.94
N GLU A 32 -9.01 -12.22 -17.19
CA GLU A 32 -8.20 -11.05 -17.56
C GLU A 32 -8.96 -9.72 -17.43
N GLU A 33 -10.28 -9.70 -17.64
CA GLU A 33 -11.08 -8.48 -17.49
C GLU A 33 -11.09 -8.10 -16.00
N ALA A 34 -11.31 -9.07 -15.11
CA ALA A 34 -11.29 -8.85 -13.67
C ALA A 34 -9.87 -8.55 -13.13
N ALA A 35 -8.83 -9.21 -13.66
CA ALA A 35 -7.45 -9.06 -13.21
C ALA A 35 -6.80 -7.75 -13.67
N TYR A 36 -7.16 -7.24 -14.86
CA TYR A 36 -6.44 -6.12 -15.48
C TYR A 36 -7.34 -4.92 -15.79
N ILE A 37 -8.43 -5.16 -16.51
CA ILE A 37 -9.22 -4.06 -17.09
C ILE A 37 -10.07 -3.38 -16.02
N LEU A 38 -10.72 -4.15 -15.16
CA LEU A 38 -11.50 -3.64 -14.04
C LEU A 38 -10.64 -2.82 -13.06
N PRO A 39 -9.47 -3.30 -12.57
CA PRO A 39 -8.60 -2.48 -11.73
C PRO A 39 -8.14 -1.20 -12.43
N ALA A 40 -7.83 -1.24 -13.72
CA ALA A 40 -7.47 -0.03 -14.47
C ALA A 40 -8.62 1.00 -14.50
N LYS A 41 -9.86 0.55 -14.75
CA LYS A 41 -11.06 1.40 -14.68
C LYS A 41 -11.26 1.98 -13.28
N ILE A 42 -11.10 1.18 -12.23
CA ILE A 42 -11.21 1.61 -10.83
C ILE A 42 -10.17 2.69 -10.52
N PHE A 43 -8.90 2.49 -10.86
CA PHE A 43 -7.86 3.48 -10.67
C PHE A 43 -8.15 4.79 -11.40
N ALA A 44 -8.53 4.70 -12.69
CA ALA A 44 -8.81 5.88 -13.51
C ALA A 44 -9.99 6.70 -12.95
N LEU A 45 -11.10 6.04 -12.60
CA LEU A 45 -12.28 6.69 -12.03
C LEU A 45 -12.01 7.24 -10.63
N THR A 46 -11.21 6.55 -9.82
CA THR A 46 -10.81 7.02 -8.49
C THR A 46 -9.99 8.29 -8.61
N ALA A 47 -8.95 8.29 -9.46
CA ALA A 47 -8.11 9.46 -9.71
C ALA A 47 -8.94 10.64 -10.22
N TYR A 48 -9.82 10.39 -11.20
CA TYR A 48 -10.72 11.42 -11.72
C TYR A 48 -11.59 12.03 -10.62
N ASN A 49 -12.25 11.22 -9.80
CA ASN A 49 -13.14 11.72 -8.75
C ASN A 49 -12.40 12.47 -7.64
N LEU A 50 -11.17 12.08 -7.32
CA LEU A 50 -10.33 12.78 -6.35
C LEU A 50 -9.80 14.13 -6.88
N LEU A 51 -9.44 14.18 -8.16
CA LEU A 51 -8.70 15.32 -8.75
C LEU A 51 -9.59 16.31 -9.51
N LYS A 52 -10.80 15.93 -9.93
CA LYS A 52 -11.75 16.85 -10.57
C LYS A 52 -12.07 18.03 -9.64
N ASN A 53 -12.58 19.12 -10.22
CA ASN A 53 -12.97 20.32 -9.48
C ASN A 53 -11.82 20.86 -8.61
N ASN A 54 -10.63 21.01 -9.20
CA ASN A 54 -9.42 21.47 -8.51
C ASN A 54 -9.08 20.64 -7.25
N ALA A 55 -9.22 19.31 -7.37
CA ALA A 55 -8.95 18.32 -6.33
C ALA A 55 -9.70 18.56 -5.02
N SER A 56 -10.94 19.07 -5.09
CA SER A 56 -11.73 19.40 -3.89
C SER A 56 -11.88 18.21 -2.94
N GLU A 57 -12.20 17.03 -3.47
CA GLU A 57 -12.35 15.81 -2.65
C GLU A 57 -11.01 15.31 -2.09
N ALA A 58 -9.93 15.33 -2.88
CA ALA A 58 -8.61 14.96 -2.36
C ALA A 58 -8.14 15.90 -1.23
N LYS A 59 -8.33 17.22 -1.38
CA LYS A 59 -8.02 18.21 -0.35
C LYS A 59 -8.84 17.97 0.92
N LYS A 60 -10.14 17.71 0.77
CA LYS A 60 -11.02 17.36 1.89
C LYS A 60 -10.56 16.08 2.59
N LEU A 61 -10.18 15.04 1.85
CA LEU A 61 -9.66 13.79 2.39
C LEU A 61 -8.39 14.03 3.21
N ILE A 62 -7.42 14.75 2.63
CA ILE A 62 -6.14 15.07 3.30
C ILE A 62 -6.37 15.90 4.56
N ASN A 63 -7.21 16.94 4.50
CA ASN A 63 -7.47 17.82 5.65
C ASN A 63 -8.17 17.11 6.82
N ASN A 64 -8.92 16.04 6.55
CA ASN A 64 -9.63 15.28 7.57
C ASN A 64 -8.88 14.02 8.02
N PHE A 65 -7.80 13.65 7.34
CA PHE A 65 -6.99 12.50 7.72
C PHE A 65 -6.16 12.83 8.96
N LYS A 66 -6.22 11.93 9.95
CA LYS A 66 -5.42 12.03 11.17
C LYS A 66 -4.29 10.99 11.09
N PRO A 67 -3.05 11.40 10.76
CA PRO A 67 -1.93 10.47 10.70
C PRO A 67 -1.63 9.90 12.08
N LEU A 68 -1.18 8.64 12.11
CA LEU A 68 -0.67 8.00 13.32
C LEU A 68 0.70 8.56 13.70
N PHE A 69 1.50 8.93 12.69
CA PHE A 69 2.82 9.49 12.85
C PHE A 69 3.01 10.71 11.94
N THR A 70 3.81 11.67 12.39
CA THR A 70 4.58 12.50 11.48
C THR A 70 5.62 11.66 10.73
N LYS A 71 6.21 12.22 9.67
CA LYS A 71 7.26 11.53 8.90
C LYS A 71 8.46 11.19 9.80
N GLU A 72 8.86 12.11 10.66
CA GLU A 72 10.01 12.00 11.55
C GLU A 72 9.79 10.93 12.64
N GLU A 73 8.58 10.90 13.23
CA GLU A 73 8.19 9.88 14.20
C GLU A 73 8.16 8.49 13.55
N TYR A 74 7.61 8.37 12.34
CA TYR A 74 7.59 7.11 11.61
C TYR A 74 8.99 6.57 11.32
N ILE A 75 9.91 7.44 10.84
CA ILE A 75 11.31 7.05 10.59
C ILE A 75 11.99 6.61 11.88
N SER A 76 11.81 7.36 12.96
CA SER A 76 12.38 7.04 14.28
C SER A 76 11.85 5.70 14.80
N TYR A 77 10.54 5.46 14.68
CA TYR A 77 9.91 4.20 15.02
C TYR A 77 10.50 3.04 14.20
N LYS A 78 10.61 3.18 12.88
CA LYS A 78 11.23 2.16 12.02
C LYS A 78 12.68 1.86 12.41
N HIS A 79 13.51 2.88 12.64
CA HIS A 79 14.89 2.67 13.07
C HIS A 79 14.98 1.93 14.42
N SER A 80 14.07 2.20 15.35
CA SER A 80 14.02 1.48 16.63
C SER A 80 13.79 -0.03 16.44
N LEU A 81 12.97 -0.43 15.46
CA LEU A 81 12.70 -1.83 15.14
C LEU A 81 13.91 -2.57 14.55
N PHE A 82 14.78 -1.88 13.81
CA PHE A 82 15.94 -2.49 13.14
C PHE A 82 17.20 -2.55 14.00
N SER A 83 17.17 -2.07 15.24
CA SER A 83 18.29 -2.16 16.17
C SER A 83 18.14 -3.38 17.09
N LYS A 84 18.65 -4.56 16.66
CA LYS A 84 19.20 -5.67 17.50
C LYS A 84 19.39 -7.01 16.76
N LEU A 85 20.00 -7.02 15.56
CA LEU A 85 20.63 -8.25 15.05
C LEU A 85 22.03 -7.93 14.55
N ARG A 86 22.96 -7.85 15.50
CA ARG A 86 24.38 -8.02 15.22
C ARG A 86 24.62 -9.51 15.16
N ILE A 87 24.58 -10.08 13.95
CA ILE A 87 25.03 -11.46 13.73
C ILE A 87 26.56 -11.36 13.68
N GLU A 88 27.21 -11.67 14.79
CA GLU A 88 28.65 -11.88 14.77
C GLU A 88 28.94 -13.03 13.79
N PRO A 89 29.93 -12.90 12.89
CA PRO A 89 30.27 -14.00 12.00
C PRO A 89 30.66 -15.20 12.87
N THR A 90 29.87 -16.26 12.82
CA THR A 90 30.29 -17.55 13.37
C THR A 90 31.48 -17.99 12.56
N GLY A 91 32.68 -17.75 13.11
CA GLY A 91 33.92 -18.30 12.61
C GLY A 91 33.80 -19.80 12.62
N ILE A 92 33.59 -20.38 11.44
CA ILE A 92 33.86 -21.78 11.18
C ILE A 92 35.03 -21.77 10.20
N ILE A 93 36.19 -22.15 10.75
CA ILE A 93 37.40 -22.56 10.04
C ILE A 93 37.11 -23.87 9.31
#